data_AF-A0A0K8Q568-F1
#
_entry.id   AF-A0A0K8Q568-F1
#
_cell.length_a   1.000
_cell.length_b   1.000
_cell.length_c   1.000
_cell.angle_alpha   90.00
_cell.angle_beta   90.00
_cell.angle_gamma   90.00
#
_symmetry.space_group_name_H-M   'P 1'
#
loop_
_entity.id
_entity.type
_entity.pdbx_description
1 polymer ?
#
loop_
_entity_poly.entity_id
_entity_poly.type
_entity_poly.pdbx_seq_one_letter_code
_entity_poly.pdbx_strand_id
1 'polypeptide(L)'
;PGLTSLKRIVDQAREIGAVVASDECYAELGWGEWDAQRGGSPVPSILDPQVSGGTHEGLLAVYSLSKQSNLAGYRAAFVAGDPAIMANLVNSRKHADDRSVSRPGGHARSPGG
;
A
#
# COMPACT_ATOMS: atom_id res chain seq x y z
N PRO A 1 -14.10 10.22 -16.31
CA PRO A 1 -14.57 8.83 -16.05
C PRO A 1 -13.95 8.19 -14.79
N GLY A 2 -12.61 8.15 -14.68
CA GLY A 2 -11.92 7.51 -13.54
C GLY A 2 -12.20 8.16 -12.18
N LEU A 3 -11.99 9.48 -12.06
CA LEU A 3 -12.22 10.21 -10.80
C LEU A 3 -13.65 10.09 -10.27
N THR A 4 -14.65 10.17 -11.15
CA THR A 4 -16.07 10.04 -10.77
C THR A 4 -16.39 8.65 -10.20
N SER A 5 -15.80 7.60 -10.77
CA SER A 5 -15.98 6.23 -10.26
C SER A 5 -15.30 6.03 -8.92
N LEU A 6 -14.06 6.52 -8.75
CA LEU A 6 -13.34 6.45 -7.47
C LEU A 6 -14.08 7.24 -6.39
N LYS A 7 -14.56 8.45 -6.70
CA LYS A 7 -15.36 9.25 -5.78
C LYS A 7 -16.60 8.49 -5.30
N ARG A 8 -17.32 7.82 -6.20
CA ARG A 8 -18.49 7.01 -5.83
C ARG A 8 -18.13 5.89 -4.84
N ILE A 9 -17.00 5.22 -5.07
CA ILE A 9 -16.51 4.16 -4.17
C ILE A 9 -16.20 4.74 -2.79
N VAL A 10 -15.51 5.89 -2.72
CA VAL A 10 -15.22 6.59 -1.46
C VAL A 10 -16.50 6.96 -0.72
N ASP A 11 -17.46 7.55 -1.43
CA ASP A 11 -18.73 7.99 -0.83
C ASP A 11 -19.51 6.78 -0.26
N GLN A 12 -19.62 5.68 -1.02
CA GLN A 12 -20.27 4.44 -0.57
C GLN A 12 -19.57 3.78 0.60
N ALA A 13 -18.24 3.76 0.61
CA ALA A 13 -17.47 3.19 1.72
C ALA A 13 -17.71 3.98 3.00
N ARG A 14 -17.79 5.31 2.92
CA ARG A 14 -18.08 6.19 4.06
C ARG A 14 -19.48 5.97 4.61
N GLU A 15 -20.48 5.76 3.75
CA GLU A 15 -21.86 5.47 4.18
C GLU A 15 -21.96 4.24 5.08
N ILE A 16 -21.09 3.25 4.88
CA ILE A 16 -21.08 1.99 5.64
C ILE A 16 -19.93 1.90 6.66
N GLY A 17 -19.12 2.96 6.81
CA GLY A 17 -17.95 2.97 7.70
C GLY A 17 -16.84 2.01 7.29
N ALA A 18 -16.72 1.68 5.99
CA ALA A 18 -15.69 0.80 5.45
C ALA A 18 -14.41 1.56 5.11
N VAL A 19 -13.29 0.82 5.14
CA VAL A 19 -11.98 1.29 4.66
C VAL A 19 -11.84 0.92 3.18
N VAL A 20 -11.32 1.85 2.37
CA VAL A 20 -10.94 1.61 0.97
C VAL A 20 -9.44 1.43 0.87
N ALA A 21 -9.01 0.22 0.50
CA ALA A 21 -7.62 -0.06 0.15
C ALA A 21 -7.49 -0.19 -1.38
N SER A 22 -6.95 0.84 -2.03
CA SER A 22 -6.74 0.95 -3.47
C SER A 22 -5.35 0.43 -3.85
N ASP A 23 -5.28 -0.56 -4.76
CA ASP A 23 -4.00 -1.03 -5.33
C ASP A 23 -3.64 -0.17 -6.54
N GLU A 24 -2.69 0.75 -6.36
CA GLU A 24 -2.33 1.79 -7.32
C GLU A 24 -0.93 1.58 -7.90
N CYS A 25 -0.46 0.34 -7.97
CA CYS A 25 0.87 -0.06 -8.44
C CYS A 25 1.29 0.40 -9.86
N TYR A 26 0.43 1.08 -10.62
CA TYR A 26 0.75 1.70 -11.91
C TYR A 26 0.51 3.22 -11.95
N ALA A 27 0.21 3.89 -10.83
CA ALA A 27 -0.13 5.32 -10.88
C ALA A 27 1.03 6.21 -11.38
N GLU A 28 2.28 5.76 -11.23
CA GLU A 28 3.46 6.44 -11.77
C GLU A 28 3.77 6.08 -13.24
N LEU A 29 3.05 5.13 -13.84
CA LEU A 29 3.22 4.66 -15.23
C LEU A 29 2.05 5.08 -16.11
N GLY A 30 1.69 6.35 -16.06
CA GLY A 30 0.68 6.91 -16.96
C GLY A 30 1.11 6.77 -18.43
N TRP A 31 0.32 6.06 -19.23
CA TRP A 31 0.54 5.91 -20.68
C TRP A 31 -0.64 6.48 -21.47
N GLY A 32 -0.37 6.86 -22.73
CA GLY A 32 -1.40 7.42 -23.61
C GLY A 32 -2.00 8.71 -23.04
N GLU A 33 -3.31 8.71 -22.80
CA GLU A 33 -4.03 9.85 -22.22
C GLU A 33 -3.61 10.18 -20.78
N TRP A 34 -2.94 9.25 -20.09
CA TRP A 34 -2.47 9.42 -18.71
C TRP A 34 -1.00 9.83 -18.59
N ASP A 35 -0.31 10.03 -19.72
CA ASP A 35 1.08 10.44 -19.74
C ASP A 35 1.18 11.96 -19.56
N ALA A 36 1.31 12.39 -18.30
CA ALA A 36 1.46 13.80 -17.96
C ALA A 36 2.69 14.46 -18.61
N GLN A 37 3.76 13.69 -18.90
CA GLN A 37 4.95 14.21 -19.60
C GLN A 37 4.67 14.51 -21.07
N ARG A 38 3.64 13.90 -21.66
CA ARG A 38 3.20 14.12 -23.05
C ARG A 38 1.93 14.97 -23.18
N GLY A 39 1.53 15.65 -22.11
CA GLY A 39 0.33 16.51 -22.10
C GLY A 39 -0.98 15.77 -21.80
N GLY A 40 -0.91 14.51 -21.34
CA GLY A 40 -2.02 13.78 -20.74
C GLY A 40 -2.33 14.22 -19.30
N SER A 41 -3.24 13.52 -18.63
CA SER A 41 -3.59 13.77 -17.22
C SER A 41 -2.90 12.80 -16.27
N PRO A 42 -2.65 13.13 -14.99
CA PRO A 42 -2.17 12.16 -14.02
C PRO A 42 -3.13 10.98 -13.86
N VAL A 43 -2.60 9.78 -13.59
CA VAL A 43 -3.41 8.59 -13.29
C VAL A 43 -4.30 8.88 -12.06
N PRO A 44 -5.62 8.63 -12.12
CA PRO A 44 -6.52 8.90 -10.99
C PRO A 44 -6.15 8.10 -9.75
N SER A 45 -6.11 8.76 -8.59
CA SER A 45 -5.82 8.14 -7.29
C SER A 45 -7.00 8.31 -6.33
N ILE A 46 -7.14 7.37 -5.38
CA ILE A 46 -8.08 7.49 -4.26
C ILE A 46 -7.73 8.68 -3.34
N LEU A 47 -6.48 9.13 -3.36
CA LEU A 47 -5.98 10.26 -2.58
C LEU A 47 -6.18 11.62 -3.27
N ASP A 48 -6.64 11.64 -4.53
CA ASP A 48 -6.95 12.88 -5.23
C ASP A 48 -7.99 13.69 -4.42
N PRO A 49 -7.79 15.00 -4.15
CA PRO A 49 -8.75 15.80 -3.40
C PRO A 49 -10.17 15.79 -3.95
N GLN A 50 -10.33 15.62 -5.26
CA GLN A 50 -11.63 15.50 -5.93
C GLN A 50 -12.32 14.16 -5.66
N VAL A 51 -11.55 13.13 -5.29
CA VAL A 51 -12.03 11.79 -4.92
C VAL A 51 -12.22 11.69 -3.41
N SER A 52 -11.20 12.06 -2.65
CA SER A 52 -11.17 11.97 -1.19
C SER A 52 -12.06 13.02 -0.51
N GLY A 53 -12.43 14.10 -1.22
CA GLY A 53 -13.18 15.22 -0.64
C GLY A 53 -12.37 16.00 0.40
N GLY A 54 -11.04 15.97 0.27
CA GLY A 54 -10.11 16.70 1.15
C GLY A 54 -9.74 15.97 2.44
N THR A 55 -10.22 14.74 2.67
CA THR A 55 -9.82 13.92 3.83
C THR A 55 -9.46 12.50 3.39
N HIS A 56 -8.35 11.98 3.93
CA HIS A 56 -7.89 10.61 3.69
C HIS A 56 -8.39 9.60 4.72
N GLU A 57 -9.28 10.01 5.63
CA GLU A 57 -9.87 9.12 6.63
C GLU A 57 -10.53 7.90 5.96
N GLY A 58 -10.18 6.71 6.43
CA GLY A 58 -10.65 5.44 5.87
C GLY A 58 -10.08 5.08 4.50
N LEU A 59 -9.10 5.82 3.96
CA LEU A 59 -8.53 5.58 2.63
C LEU A 59 -7.07 5.12 2.73
N LEU A 60 -6.68 4.15 1.93
CA LEU A 60 -5.32 3.69 1.75
C LEU A 60 -5.04 3.49 0.25
N ALA A 61 -3.97 4.10 -0.26
CA ALA A 61 -3.36 3.78 -1.55
C ALA A 61 -2.12 2.91 -1.31
N VAL A 62 -2.06 1.76 -1.98
CA VAL A 62 -0.99 0.77 -1.86
C VAL A 62 -0.21 0.71 -3.17
N TYR A 63 1.10 0.83 -3.07
CA TYR A 63 2.04 0.81 -4.20
C TYR A 63 3.08 -0.28 -4.00
N SER A 64 3.34 -1.09 -5.03
CA SER A 64 4.43 -2.06 -5.01
C SER A 64 5.50 -1.71 -6.03
N LEU A 65 6.76 -1.66 -5.60
CA LEU A 65 7.91 -1.45 -6.48
C LEU A 65 8.27 -2.69 -7.32
N SER A 66 7.68 -3.85 -7.02
CA SER A 66 7.98 -5.12 -7.69
C SER A 66 7.62 -5.14 -9.18
N LYS A 67 6.85 -4.16 -9.66
CA LYS A 67 6.48 -4.01 -11.08
C LYS A 67 7.38 -3.05 -11.84
N GLN A 68 8.03 -2.11 -11.15
CA GLN A 68 8.89 -1.10 -11.75
C GLN A 68 10.37 -1.48 -11.79
N SER A 69 10.77 -2.49 -11.01
CA SER A 69 12.17 -2.86 -10.89
C SER A 69 12.35 -4.33 -11.19
N ASN A 70 13.27 -4.66 -12.10
CA ASN A 70 13.85 -6.00 -12.25
C ASN A 70 14.70 -6.38 -11.01
N LEU A 71 14.24 -5.98 -9.81
CA LEU A 71 14.84 -6.22 -8.50
C LEU A 71 13.99 -7.28 -7.81
N ALA A 72 13.99 -8.49 -8.38
CA ALA A 72 13.24 -9.64 -7.89
C ALA A 72 13.63 -10.11 -6.46
N GLY A 73 14.45 -9.35 -5.73
CA GLY A 73 14.91 -9.65 -4.37
C GLY A 73 14.48 -8.68 -3.27
N TYR A 74 13.98 -7.46 -3.57
CA TYR A 74 13.56 -6.50 -2.54
C TYR A 74 12.03 -6.47 -2.40
N ARG A 75 11.52 -7.01 -1.29
CA ARG A 75 10.10 -6.96 -0.91
C ARG A 75 9.77 -5.59 -0.30
N ALA A 76 9.65 -4.56 -1.14
CA ALA A 76 9.29 -3.20 -0.73
C ALA A 76 7.96 -2.76 -1.36
N ALA A 77 7.04 -2.30 -0.51
CA ALA A 77 5.78 -1.70 -0.89
C ALA A 77 5.57 -0.44 -0.04
N PHE A 78 4.93 0.58 -0.61
CA PHE A 78 4.54 1.81 0.07
C PHE A 78 3.04 1.85 0.26
N VAL A 79 2.62 2.45 1.38
CA VAL A 79 1.22 2.74 1.67
C VAL A 79 1.13 4.22 2.02
N ALA A 80 0.13 4.90 1.48
CA ALA A 80 -0.20 6.29 1.79
C ALA A 80 -1.70 6.40 2.06
N GLY A 81 -2.13 7.27 2.97
CA GLY A 81 -3.55 7.44 3.29
C GLY A 81 -3.81 7.81 4.74
N ASP A 82 -4.80 7.18 5.36
CA ASP A 82 -5.21 7.42 6.74
C ASP A 82 -4.07 7.15 7.73
N PRO A 83 -3.59 8.17 8.46
CA PRO A 83 -2.48 8.01 9.41
C PRO A 83 -2.82 7.08 10.59
N ALA A 84 -4.08 7.03 11.05
CA ALA A 84 -4.48 6.15 12.14
C ALA A 84 -4.41 4.67 11.71
N ILE A 85 -4.85 4.38 10.48
CA ILE A 85 -4.80 3.01 9.93
C ILE A 85 -3.35 2.63 9.59
N MET A 86 -2.58 3.53 8.99
CA MET A 86 -1.17 3.28 8.67
C MET A 86 -0.33 3.01 9.93
N ALA A 87 -0.54 3.76 11.02
CA ALA A 87 0.15 3.53 12.29
C ALA A 87 -0.13 2.11 12.83
N ASN A 88 -1.37 1.65 12.74
CA ASN A 88 -1.76 0.29 13.14
C ASN A 88 -1.14 -0.79 12.25
N LEU A 89 -1.01 -0.56 10.93
CA LEU A 89 -0.30 -1.45 10.01
C LEU A 89 1.18 -1.58 10.38
N VAL A 90 1.86 -0.46 10.62
CA VAL A 90 3.28 -0.44 11.02
C VAL A 90 3.49 -1.15 12.35
N ASN A 91 2.60 -0.93 13.32
CA ASN A 91 2.66 -1.60 14.62
C ASN A 91 2.35 -3.10 14.51
N SER A 92 1.40 -3.51 13.66
CA SER A 92 1.07 -4.92 13.44
C SER A 92 2.23 -5.68 12.79
N ARG A 93 2.99 -5.04 11.88
CA ARG A 93 4.17 -5.65 11.26
C ARG A 93 5.28 -5.96 12.29
N LYS A 94 5.46 -5.12 13.32
CA LYS A 94 6.41 -5.39 14.42
C LYS A 94 6.11 -6.70 15.17
N HIS A 95 4.85 -7.12 15.21
CA HIS A 95 4.42 -8.33 15.92
C HIS A 95 4.36 -9.56 15.01
N ALA A 96 4.33 -9.37 13.68
CA ALA A 96 4.32 -10.46 12.70
C ALA A 96 5.73 -11.02 12.42
N ASP A 97 6.77 -10.18 12.54
CA ASP A 97 8.17 -10.60 12.37
C ASP A 97 8.74 -11.40 13.58
N ASP A 98 8.06 -11.40 14.74
CA ASP A 98 8.48 -12.11 15.98
C ASP A 98 8.03 -13.59 16.04
N ARG A 99 7.46 -14.14 14.97
CA ARG A 99 7.07 -15.58 14.92
C ARG A 99 7.94 -16.47 14.04
N SER A 100 9.07 -15.99 13.53
CA SER A 100 9.93 -16.80 12.64
C SER A 100 11.44 -16.68 12.87
N VAL A 101 11.88 -16.47 14.11
CA VAL A 101 13.28 -16.76 14.48
C VAL A 101 13.34 -18.01 15.35
N SER A 102 13.51 -19.16 14.71
CA SER A 102 14.10 -20.33 15.38
C SER A 102 15.49 -19.93 15.87
N ARG A 103 15.67 -19.91 17.19
CA ARG A 103 16.96 -19.77 17.85
C ARG A 103 17.94 -20.77 17.23
N PRO A 104 19.15 -20.37 16.78
CA PRO A 104 20.16 -21.36 16.42
C PRO A 104 20.48 -22.17 17.67
N GLY A 105 20.19 -23.47 17.61
CA GLY A 105 20.47 -24.42 18.68
C GLY A 105 21.96 -24.40 19.00
N GLY A 106 22.29 -24.03 20.23
CA GLY A 106 23.63 -24.15 20.76
C GLY A 106 24.09 -25.61 20.72
N HIS A 107 25.26 -25.85 20.14
CA HIS A 107 25.97 -27.11 20.25
C HIS A 107 26.19 -27.47 21.73
N ALA A 108 25.43 -28.44 22.23
CA ALA A 108 25.73 -29.10 23.48
C ALA A 108 26.82 -30.14 23.22
N ARG A 109 27.97 -29.97 23.90
CA ARG A 109 29.03 -30.99 24.02
C ARG A 109 28.46 -32.24 24.69
N SER A 110 28.70 -33.41 24.12
CA SER A 110 28.48 -34.71 24.77
C SER A 110 29.52 -34.95 25.87
N PRO A 111 29.14 -35.55 27.02
CA PRO A 111 30.08 -36.26 27.88
C PRO A 111 29.96 -37.78 27.69
N GLY A 112 31.09 -38.49 27.72
CA GLY A 112 31.15 -39.90 28.09
C GLY A 112 31.50 -40.88 26.97
N GLY A 113 32.70 -41.45 27.07
CA GLY A 113 33.28 -42.52 26.26
C GLY A 113 34.76 -42.62 26.56
#